data_AF-A0A3D0UJX2-F1
#
_entry.id   AF-A0A3D0UJX2-F1
#
_cell.length_a   1.000
_cell.length_b   1.000
_cell.length_c   1.000
_cell.angle_alpha   90.00
_cell.angle_beta   90.00
_cell.angle_gamma   90.00
#
_symmetry.space_group_name_H-M   'P 1'
#
loop_
_entity.id
_entity.type
_entity.pdbx_description
1 polymer ?
#
loop_
_entity_poly.entity_id
_entity_poly.type
_entity_poly.pdbx_seq_one_letter_code
_entity_poly.pdbx_strand_id
1 'polypeptide(L)'
;MSLLPVQSYQASRRTIMRDSDLVVRQPIWQRIVLRMLPAVLLLNFMATTITTYAQNQASVIDLLEVEMWPDYDRPSVLVLLTGTLPDDAEFPAIIMVPIPENATINAIARVDESGSMFSDLEVDDSIPGQLTITTMEPTFRVEYYVPYSADGNQRNYTFEWQSDMAVNELMATIQQPSLASEITLSPEAIQVSNRQDGLLYHTLPVQEVPAGEKYSVETSYNMIRPQLSAELLGAQQPAIPSETTGDVGGQESGFNWQIVAAATAFGLALAAGAWLLLGYRQSRRRISKPRPVRRSRAKRASSSTSRSSTGKAKFCHECGQQLTPGDKFCRNCGTAVKGA
;
A
#
# COMPACT_ATOMS: atom_id res chain seq x y z
N MET A 1 19.25 27.40 92.18
CA MET A 1 18.71 26.90 93.46
C MET A 1 18.82 25.39 93.43
N SER A 2 19.47 24.81 94.45
CA SER A 2 19.44 23.37 94.83
C SER A 2 20.21 22.41 93.90
N LEU A 3 21.46 22.03 94.20
CA LEU A 3 21.95 21.08 95.22
C LEU A 3 21.66 19.59 94.93
N LEU A 4 22.73 18.89 94.50
CA LEU A 4 23.24 17.57 94.95
C LEU A 4 22.40 16.29 94.65
N PRO A 5 22.98 15.06 94.67
CA PRO A 5 24.29 14.69 95.20
C PRO A 5 25.19 13.78 94.34
N VAL A 6 26.45 13.77 94.80
CA VAL A 6 27.51 12.79 94.63
C VAL A 6 27.04 11.40 95.09
N GLN A 7 27.38 10.36 94.32
CA GLN A 7 27.51 9.01 94.89
C GLN A 7 28.76 8.32 94.33
N SER A 8 29.59 7.90 95.26
CA SER A 8 30.91 7.33 95.10
C SER A 8 30.88 5.80 95.06
N TYR A 9 31.88 5.26 94.35
CA TYR A 9 32.58 3.99 94.58
C TYR A 9 31.80 2.66 94.46
N GLN A 10 32.16 1.87 93.45
CA GLN A 10 32.94 0.64 93.65
C GLN A 10 33.71 0.25 92.38
N ALA A 11 35.03 0.14 92.52
CA ALA A 11 35.92 -0.41 91.51
C ALA A 11 35.82 -1.95 91.53
N SER A 12 35.35 -2.53 90.42
CA SER A 12 35.45 -3.97 90.17
C SER A 12 36.34 -4.21 88.97
N ARG A 13 37.54 -4.74 89.23
CA ARG A 13 38.50 -5.20 88.24
C ARG A 13 37.89 -6.36 87.46
N ARG A 14 37.73 -6.23 86.14
CA ARG A 14 37.71 -7.38 85.23
C ARG A 14 38.48 -7.06 83.95
N THR A 15 39.67 -7.64 83.91
CA THR A 15 40.24 -8.39 82.80
C THR A 15 40.07 -7.81 81.40
N ILE A 16 41.14 -7.18 80.92
CA ILE A 16 41.42 -6.95 79.51
C ILE A 16 41.44 -8.32 78.80
N MET A 17 40.38 -8.65 78.07
CA MET A 17 40.43 -9.66 77.01
C MET A 17 40.80 -8.95 75.71
N ARG A 18 41.92 -9.37 75.12
CA ARG A 18 42.29 -9.05 73.74
C ARG A 18 41.23 -9.64 72.81
N ASP A 19 40.55 -8.79 72.05
CA ASP A 19 39.82 -9.20 70.85
C ASP A 19 40.86 -9.56 69.77
N SER A 20 41.36 -10.79 69.86
CA SER A 20 42.04 -11.46 68.76
C SER A 20 41.01 -12.20 67.92
N ASP A 21 40.89 -11.77 66.67
CA ASP A 21 40.53 -12.57 65.51
C ASP A 21 39.13 -13.22 65.49
N LEU A 22 38.08 -12.42 65.36
CA LEU A 22 36.84 -12.86 64.70
C LEU A 22 37.03 -12.84 63.17
N VAL A 23 37.84 -13.77 62.66
CA VAL A 23 37.83 -14.10 61.24
C VAL A 23 36.54 -14.85 60.95
N VAL A 24 35.51 -14.13 60.50
CA VAL A 24 34.28 -14.71 59.95
C VAL A 24 34.66 -15.54 58.73
N ARG A 25 34.86 -16.84 58.94
CA ARG A 25 35.10 -17.81 57.86
C ARG A 25 33.80 -17.97 57.07
N GLN A 26 33.68 -17.19 55.99
CA GLN A 26 32.62 -17.36 55.00
C GLN A 26 32.60 -18.84 54.54
N PRO A 27 31.46 -19.55 54.59
CA PRO A 27 31.35 -20.95 54.19
C PRO A 27 31.86 -21.13 52.76
N ILE A 28 32.58 -22.23 52.51
CA ILE A 28 33.26 -22.53 51.24
C ILE A 28 32.32 -22.44 50.02
N TRP A 29 31.03 -22.77 50.22
CA TRP A 29 29.98 -22.62 49.20
C TRP A 29 29.76 -21.17 48.74
N GLN A 30 29.86 -20.18 49.64
CA GLN A 30 29.73 -18.75 49.29
C GLN A 30 30.86 -18.29 48.36
N ARG A 31 32.07 -18.85 48.51
CA ARG A 31 33.22 -18.56 47.63
C ARG A 31 33.10 -19.19 46.25
N ILE A 32 32.42 -20.34 46.15
CA ILE A 32 32.17 -21.01 44.87
C ILE A 32 31.06 -20.27 44.11
N VAL A 33 29.95 -19.95 44.78
CA VAL A 33 28.82 -19.23 44.18
C VAL A 33 29.24 -17.83 43.70
N LEU A 34 30.04 -17.09 44.48
CA LEU A 34 30.52 -15.75 44.09
C LEU A 34 31.52 -15.78 42.92
N ARG A 35 32.26 -16.89 42.74
CA ARG A 35 33.19 -17.07 41.60
C ARG A 35 32.49 -17.58 40.34
N MET A 36 31.38 -18.31 40.49
CA MET A 36 30.55 -18.76 39.36
C MET A 36 29.57 -17.66 38.89
N LEU A 37 29.20 -16.70 39.74
CA LEU A 37 28.32 -15.58 39.41
C LEU A 37 28.78 -14.77 38.18
N PRO A 38 30.05 -14.34 38.05
CA PRO A 38 30.50 -13.63 36.85
C PRO A 38 30.48 -14.52 35.61
N ALA A 39 30.75 -15.82 35.73
CA ALA A 39 30.72 -16.76 34.62
C ALA A 39 29.28 -17.04 34.13
N VAL A 40 28.32 -17.13 35.06
CA VAL A 40 26.89 -17.28 34.74
C VAL A 40 26.31 -15.98 34.15
N LEU A 41 26.74 -14.81 34.64
CA LEU A 41 26.39 -13.52 34.05
C LEU A 41 26.97 -13.35 32.64
N LEU A 42 28.24 -13.74 32.41
CA LEU A 42 28.85 -13.77 31.07
C LEU A 42 28.15 -14.75 30.12
N LEU A 43 27.73 -15.91 30.61
CA LEU A 43 27.00 -16.91 29.82
C LEU A 43 25.59 -16.43 29.43
N ASN A 44 24.92 -15.67 30.30
CA ASN A 44 23.62 -15.05 29.97
C ASN A 44 23.77 -13.85 29.02
N PHE A 45 24.89 -13.12 29.08
CA PHE A 45 25.19 -12.03 28.15
C PHE A 45 25.58 -12.54 26.74
N MET A 46 26.15 -13.75 26.64
CA MET A 46 26.45 -14.42 25.37
C MET A 46 25.22 -15.11 24.74
N ALA A 47 24.13 -15.28 25.50
CA ALA A 47 22.89 -15.91 25.04
C ALA A 47 21.83 -14.90 24.52
N THR A 48 22.11 -13.60 24.56
CA THR A 48 21.34 -12.62 23.78
C THR A 48 21.77 -12.74 22.32
N THR A 49 21.25 -13.74 21.63
CA THR A 49 21.22 -13.74 20.17
C THR A 49 20.39 -12.53 19.79
N ILE A 50 21.05 -11.43 19.41
CA ILE A 50 20.42 -10.38 18.63
C ILE A 50 19.99 -11.13 17.36
N THR A 51 18.70 -11.40 17.22
CA THR A 51 18.14 -11.72 15.91
C THR A 51 18.37 -10.47 15.07
N THR A 52 19.52 -10.43 14.39
CA THR A 52 19.67 -9.62 13.20
C THR A 52 18.62 -10.18 12.26
N TYR A 53 17.52 -9.43 12.06
CA TYR A 53 16.73 -9.63 10.86
C TYR A 53 17.72 -9.50 9.71
N ALA A 54 17.99 -10.62 9.02
CA ALA A 54 18.68 -10.53 7.75
C ALA A 54 17.84 -9.53 6.92
N GLN A 55 18.46 -8.41 6.56
CA GLN A 55 17.82 -7.44 5.69
C GLN A 55 17.56 -8.16 4.36
N ASN A 56 16.29 -8.38 4.02
CA ASN A 56 15.89 -8.99 2.76
C ASN A 56 16.08 -7.97 1.64
N GLN A 57 17.34 -7.74 1.31
CA GLN A 57 17.75 -6.90 0.20
C GLN A 57 17.35 -7.60 -1.10
N ALA A 58 16.53 -6.94 -1.90
CA ALA A 58 16.18 -7.39 -3.23
C ALA A 58 17.47 -7.45 -4.08
N SER A 59 17.63 -8.54 -4.83
CA SER A 59 18.75 -8.72 -5.77
C SER A 59 18.30 -8.65 -7.23
N VAL A 60 17.00 -8.68 -7.48
CA VAL A 60 16.38 -8.68 -8.81
C VAL A 60 15.13 -7.80 -8.80
N ILE A 61 14.96 -7.03 -9.87
CA ILE A 61 13.69 -6.43 -10.29
C ILE A 61 13.25 -7.23 -11.52
N ASP A 62 12.02 -7.76 -11.50
CA ASP A 62 11.53 -8.56 -12.64
C ASP A 62 11.18 -7.64 -13.82
N LEU A 63 10.46 -6.56 -13.55
CA LEU A 63 10.11 -5.53 -14.55
C LEU A 63 10.44 -4.13 -14.01
N LEU A 64 11.22 -3.37 -14.79
CA LEU A 64 11.47 -1.95 -14.55
C LEU A 64 10.95 -1.13 -15.74
N GLU A 65 9.86 -0.43 -15.54
CA GLU A 65 9.33 0.54 -16.49
C GLU A 65 9.89 1.93 -16.18
N VAL A 66 10.51 2.54 -17.19
CA VAL A 66 11.09 3.88 -17.13
C VAL A 66 10.37 4.76 -18.13
N GLU A 67 9.54 5.69 -17.66
CA GLU A 67 9.04 6.75 -18.54
C GLU A 67 9.82 8.06 -18.33
N MET A 68 10.13 8.73 -19.43
CA MET A 68 10.83 10.02 -19.44
C MET A 68 9.97 11.05 -20.15
N TRP A 69 9.53 12.06 -19.42
CA TRP A 69 8.63 13.12 -19.89
C TRP A 69 9.37 14.47 -19.85
N PRO A 70 10.19 14.77 -20.88
CA PRO A 70 10.82 16.07 -21.04
C PRO A 70 9.81 17.18 -21.28
N ASP A 71 10.05 18.39 -20.75
CA ASP A 71 9.25 19.60 -21.03
C ASP A 71 7.72 19.36 -20.89
N TYR A 72 7.31 18.47 -19.97
CA TYR A 72 5.90 18.14 -19.77
C TYR A 72 5.20 19.22 -18.96
N ASP A 73 5.58 19.39 -17.70
CA ASP A 73 5.04 20.38 -16.76
C ASP A 73 6.13 21.21 -16.05
N ARG A 74 7.41 20.91 -16.31
CA ARG A 74 8.58 21.68 -15.88
C ARG A 74 9.64 21.72 -16.99
N PRO A 75 10.50 22.76 -17.04
CA PRO A 75 11.64 22.83 -17.98
C PRO A 75 12.78 21.90 -17.53
N SER A 76 12.46 20.61 -17.40
CA SER A 76 13.32 19.51 -16.99
C SER A 76 12.73 18.21 -17.52
N VAL A 77 13.34 17.06 -17.21
CA VAL A 77 12.77 15.74 -17.48
C VAL A 77 12.11 15.21 -16.23
N LEU A 78 10.81 14.91 -16.28
CA LEU A 78 10.17 14.06 -15.27
C LEU A 78 10.49 12.61 -15.61
N VAL A 79 11.13 11.91 -14.69
CA VAL A 79 11.40 10.47 -14.79
C VAL A 79 10.47 9.73 -13.85
N LEU A 80 9.86 8.69 -14.41
CA LEU A 80 8.80 7.88 -13.84
C LEU A 80 9.32 6.44 -13.79
N LEU A 81 9.87 6.01 -12.66
CA LEU A 81 10.31 4.62 -12.45
C LEU A 81 9.20 3.80 -11.77
N THR A 82 8.75 2.72 -12.41
CA THR A 82 7.88 1.72 -11.79
C THR A 82 8.61 0.38 -11.81
N GLY A 83 8.95 -0.15 -10.64
CA GLY A 83 9.61 -1.44 -10.51
C GLY A 83 8.68 -2.48 -9.90
N THR A 84 8.73 -3.70 -10.42
CA THR A 84 8.01 -4.88 -9.90
C THR A 84 9.02 -5.94 -9.50
N LEU A 85 8.98 -6.37 -8.24
CA LEU A 85 9.78 -7.47 -7.72
C LEU A 85 9.21 -8.84 -8.16
N PRO A 86 10.05 -9.88 -8.22
CA PRO A 86 9.59 -11.24 -8.53
C PRO A 86 8.46 -11.75 -7.61
N ASP A 87 7.62 -12.64 -8.12
CA ASP A 87 6.50 -13.25 -7.37
C ASP A 87 6.94 -14.03 -6.11
N ASP A 88 8.19 -14.49 -6.07
CA ASP A 88 8.80 -15.20 -4.95
C ASP A 88 9.62 -14.29 -4.01
N ALA A 89 9.53 -12.97 -4.17
CA ALA A 89 10.18 -12.00 -3.30
C ALA A 89 9.68 -12.12 -1.84
N GLU A 90 10.60 -12.00 -0.89
CA GLU A 90 10.29 -11.99 0.53
C GLU A 90 10.10 -10.56 1.04
N PHE A 91 9.05 -10.33 1.84
CA PHE A 91 8.72 -9.02 2.41
C PHE A 91 8.93 -8.96 3.93
N PRO A 92 9.38 -7.81 4.50
CA PRO A 92 9.73 -6.56 3.81
C PRO A 92 10.95 -6.70 2.90
N ALA A 93 10.85 -6.15 1.69
CA ALA A 93 11.95 -6.11 0.73
C ALA A 93 12.63 -4.74 0.79
N ILE A 94 13.96 -4.74 0.72
CA ILE A 94 14.78 -3.52 0.67
C ILE A 94 15.31 -3.33 -0.74
N ILE A 95 15.00 -2.19 -1.34
CA ILE A 95 15.30 -1.86 -2.74
C ILE A 95 16.24 -0.65 -2.76
N MET A 96 17.29 -0.71 -3.57
CA MET A 96 18.25 0.37 -3.74
C MET A 96 18.11 1.00 -5.13
N VAL A 97 17.47 2.16 -5.20
CA VAL A 97 17.20 2.86 -6.46
C VAL A 97 18.29 3.90 -6.70
N PRO A 98 19.10 3.81 -7.77
CA PRO A 98 20.04 4.88 -8.13
C PRO A 98 19.26 6.14 -8.53
N ILE A 99 19.66 7.30 -8.01
CA ILE A 99 19.06 8.60 -8.30
C ILE A 99 20.17 9.58 -8.67
N PRO A 100 20.05 10.36 -9.77
CA PRO A 100 21.04 11.39 -10.08
C PRO A 100 21.20 12.41 -8.95
N GLU A 101 22.43 12.82 -8.63
CA GLU A 101 22.68 13.80 -7.54
C GLU A 101 22.00 15.17 -7.76
N ASN A 102 21.73 15.51 -9.02
CA ASN A 102 21.03 16.74 -9.42
C ASN A 102 19.51 16.55 -9.59
N ALA A 103 18.96 15.41 -9.17
CA ALA A 103 17.54 15.15 -9.23
C ALA A 103 16.79 15.80 -8.06
N THR A 104 15.51 16.10 -8.27
CA THR A 104 14.57 16.52 -7.23
C THR A 104 13.44 15.49 -7.18
N ILE A 105 13.31 14.79 -6.06
CA ILE A 105 12.25 13.79 -5.86
C ILE A 105 10.87 14.47 -5.95
N ASN A 106 9.96 13.86 -6.71
CA ASN A 106 8.57 14.27 -6.84
C ASN A 106 7.64 13.40 -5.99
N ALA A 107 7.77 12.07 -6.11
CA ALA A 107 6.93 11.12 -5.40
C ALA A 107 7.65 9.79 -5.21
N ILE A 108 7.34 9.12 -4.10
CA ILE A 108 7.71 7.73 -3.83
C ILE A 108 6.45 7.03 -3.33
N ALA A 109 6.12 5.87 -3.88
CA ALA A 109 4.93 5.13 -3.51
C ALA A 109 5.08 3.62 -3.69
N ARG A 110 4.35 2.84 -2.88
CA ARG A 110 4.03 1.45 -3.20
C ARG A 110 2.74 1.42 -4.01
N VAL A 111 2.59 0.39 -4.83
CA VAL A 111 1.37 0.13 -5.58
C VAL A 111 0.76 -1.15 -5.02
N ASP A 112 -0.51 -1.08 -4.59
CA ASP A 112 -1.23 -2.27 -4.12
C ASP A 112 -1.79 -3.10 -5.29
N GLU A 113 -2.40 -4.25 -4.97
CA GLU A 113 -3.03 -5.14 -5.96
C GLU A 113 -4.12 -4.48 -6.82
N SER A 114 -4.71 -3.36 -6.35
CA SER A 114 -5.72 -2.60 -7.08
C SER A 114 -5.14 -1.56 -8.05
N GLY A 115 -3.82 -1.35 -8.02
CA GLY A 115 -3.13 -0.28 -8.74
C GLY A 115 -3.15 1.06 -8.01
N SER A 116 -3.59 1.09 -6.74
CA SER A 116 -3.63 2.31 -5.94
C SER A 116 -2.25 2.62 -5.38
N MET A 117 -1.84 3.88 -5.44
CA MET A 117 -0.54 4.35 -4.95
C MET A 117 -0.61 4.87 -3.52
N PHE A 118 0.33 4.45 -2.66
CA PHE A 118 0.46 4.92 -1.28
C PHE A 118 1.88 5.37 -0.97
N SER A 119 2.02 6.59 -0.42
CA SER A 119 3.31 7.19 -0.04
C SER A 119 3.69 6.96 1.43
N ASP A 120 3.41 5.76 1.94
CA ASP A 120 3.64 5.36 3.34
C ASP A 120 4.84 4.40 3.50
N LEU A 121 5.76 4.43 2.53
CA LEU A 121 7.01 3.66 2.54
C LEU A 121 8.05 4.25 3.50
N GLU A 122 8.88 3.38 4.07
CA GLU A 122 10.12 3.80 4.74
C GLU A 122 11.20 4.04 3.69
N VAL A 123 11.79 5.25 3.71
CA VAL A 123 12.79 5.70 2.74
C VAL A 123 13.99 6.27 3.49
N ASP A 124 15.18 5.82 3.11
CA ASP A 124 16.47 6.37 3.54
C ASP A 124 17.21 6.93 2.32
N ASP A 125 17.49 8.24 2.37
CA ASP A 125 18.19 9.02 1.34
C ASP A 125 19.57 9.53 1.83
N SER A 126 20.11 8.92 2.89
CA SER A 126 21.38 9.33 3.49
C SER A 126 22.61 9.03 2.62
N ILE A 127 22.48 8.14 1.64
CA ILE A 127 23.53 7.80 0.67
C ILE A 127 23.35 8.70 -0.57
N PRO A 128 24.29 9.61 -0.87
CA PRO A 128 24.21 10.42 -2.08
C PRO A 128 24.12 9.57 -3.34
N GLY A 129 23.20 9.92 -4.23
CA GLY A 129 23.01 9.21 -5.50
C GLY A 129 22.14 7.96 -5.41
N GLN A 130 21.51 7.68 -4.26
CA GLN A 130 20.73 6.47 -4.05
C GLN A 130 19.56 6.70 -3.08
N LEU A 131 18.45 6.01 -3.31
CA LEU A 131 17.36 5.84 -2.34
C LEU A 131 17.31 4.39 -1.89
N THR A 132 17.23 4.17 -0.58
CA THR A 132 16.91 2.87 0.00
C THR A 132 15.44 2.87 0.41
N ILE A 133 14.65 1.98 -0.18
CA ILE A 133 13.20 1.89 0.01
C ILE A 133 12.87 0.54 0.65
N THR A 134 12.12 0.54 1.75
CA THR A 134 11.58 -0.68 2.35
C THR A 134 10.10 -0.82 2.01
N THR A 135 9.72 -1.87 1.29
CA THR A 135 8.33 -2.11 0.83
C THR A 135 7.77 -3.44 1.36
N MET A 136 6.45 -3.48 1.51
CA MET A 136 5.66 -4.69 1.81
C MET A 136 4.90 -5.23 0.58
N GLU A 137 4.97 -4.50 -0.54
CA GLU A 137 4.30 -4.81 -1.79
C GLU A 137 5.34 -5.02 -2.90
N PRO A 138 5.05 -5.87 -3.90
CA PRO A 138 6.00 -6.15 -4.98
C PRO A 138 6.26 -4.97 -5.90
N THR A 139 5.32 -4.03 -6.00
CA THR A 139 5.43 -2.90 -6.92
C THR A 139 5.73 -1.60 -6.19
N PHE A 140 6.74 -0.88 -6.65
CA PHE A 140 7.12 0.43 -6.15
C PHE A 140 7.22 1.44 -7.29
N ARG A 141 7.15 2.71 -6.91
CA ARG A 141 7.12 3.86 -7.79
C ARG A 141 8.05 4.93 -7.26
N VAL A 142 8.92 5.45 -8.13
CA VAL A 142 9.77 6.61 -7.83
C VAL A 142 9.66 7.60 -8.98
N GLU A 143 9.37 8.84 -8.63
CA GLU A 143 9.30 9.94 -9.58
C GLU A 143 10.27 11.04 -9.17
N TYR A 144 10.99 11.58 -10.13
CA TYR A 144 11.90 12.69 -9.89
C TYR A 144 12.05 13.56 -11.13
N TYR A 145 12.37 14.82 -10.91
CA TYR A 145 12.78 15.74 -11.96
C TYR A 145 14.31 15.79 -12.04
N VAL A 146 14.86 15.80 -13.23
CA VAL A 146 16.29 15.97 -13.49
C VAL A 146 16.50 16.98 -14.62
N PRO A 147 17.46 17.90 -14.52
CA PRO A 147 17.69 18.88 -15.57
C PRO A 147 18.25 18.21 -16.83
N TYR A 148 17.78 18.66 -17.99
CA TYR A 148 18.45 18.43 -19.27
C TYR A 148 19.52 19.51 -19.51
N SER A 149 20.39 19.27 -20.48
CA SER A 149 21.22 20.33 -21.08
C SER A 149 20.43 21.06 -22.17
N ALA A 150 20.65 22.37 -22.30
CA ALA A 150 19.99 23.19 -23.30
C ALA A 150 20.99 24.11 -24.02
N ASP A 151 20.93 24.14 -25.35
CA ASP A 151 21.61 25.11 -26.20
C ASP A 151 20.59 25.75 -27.14
N GLY A 152 20.20 26.99 -26.84
CA GLY A 152 19.06 27.65 -27.48
C GLY A 152 17.77 26.82 -27.34
N ASN A 153 17.28 26.30 -28.47
CA ASN A 153 16.09 25.46 -28.54
C ASN A 153 16.38 23.95 -28.50
N GLN A 154 17.64 23.56 -28.63
CA GLN A 154 18.03 22.16 -28.53
C GLN A 154 18.04 21.72 -27.07
N ARG A 155 17.61 20.48 -26.83
CA ARG A 155 17.56 19.83 -25.52
C ARG A 155 18.27 18.50 -25.63
N ASN A 156 19.12 18.17 -24.67
CA ASN A 156 19.75 16.85 -24.59
C ASN A 156 19.71 16.33 -23.16
N TYR A 157 19.36 15.06 -23.02
CA TYR A 157 19.30 14.35 -21.75
C TYR A 157 19.81 12.92 -21.93
N THR A 158 20.52 12.42 -20.93
CA THR A 158 20.93 11.01 -20.85
C THR A 158 20.36 10.44 -19.55
N PHE A 159 19.49 9.45 -19.69
CA PHE A 159 19.10 8.60 -18.57
C PHE A 159 20.15 7.51 -18.37
N GLU A 160 20.51 7.24 -17.12
CA GLU A 160 21.39 6.14 -16.75
C GLU A 160 20.79 5.34 -15.60
N TRP A 161 20.86 4.02 -15.71
CA TRP A 161 20.53 3.08 -14.65
C TRP A 161 21.74 2.17 -14.43
N GLN A 162 22.26 2.15 -13.20
CA GLN A 162 23.28 1.21 -12.77
C GLN A 162 23.02 0.87 -11.30
N SER A 163 22.77 -0.39 -11.00
CA SER A 163 22.43 -0.87 -9.66
C SER A 163 23.04 -2.25 -9.42
N ASP A 164 23.23 -2.62 -8.17
CA ASP A 164 23.63 -3.99 -7.78
C ASP A 164 22.48 -5.00 -7.94
N MET A 165 21.27 -4.53 -8.23
CA MET A 165 20.14 -5.39 -8.60
C MET A 165 20.15 -5.67 -10.10
N ALA A 166 19.95 -6.93 -10.47
CA ALA A 166 19.65 -7.29 -11.85
C ALA A 166 18.23 -6.84 -12.21
N VAL A 167 17.99 -6.55 -13.49
CA VAL A 167 16.66 -6.27 -14.04
C VAL A 167 16.40 -7.25 -15.17
N ASN A 168 15.38 -8.10 -15.04
CA ASN A 168 15.07 -9.09 -16.08
C ASN A 168 14.51 -8.41 -17.34
N GLU A 169 13.57 -7.48 -17.15
CA GLU A 169 12.98 -6.70 -18.23
C GLU A 169 13.01 -5.20 -17.90
N LEU A 170 13.88 -4.44 -18.56
CA LEU A 170 13.87 -2.98 -18.53
C LEU A 170 13.16 -2.44 -19.78
N MET A 171 12.10 -1.67 -19.57
CA MET A 171 11.29 -1.05 -20.62
C MET A 171 11.33 0.47 -20.50
N ALA A 172 11.93 1.15 -21.48
CA ALA A 172 11.99 2.61 -21.52
C ALA A 172 11.01 3.20 -22.54
N THR A 173 10.28 4.24 -22.14
CA THR A 173 9.41 5.03 -23.02
C THR A 173 9.69 6.52 -22.86
N ILE A 174 9.80 7.23 -23.98
CA ILE A 174 10.05 8.67 -24.03
C ILE A 174 8.80 9.35 -24.57
N GLN A 175 8.24 10.27 -23.79
CA GLN A 175 7.18 11.15 -24.27
C GLN A 175 7.81 12.28 -25.08
N GLN A 176 7.31 12.50 -26.30
CA GLN A 176 7.74 13.60 -27.15
C GLN A 176 6.95 14.87 -26.80
N PRO A 177 7.61 15.96 -26.36
CA PRO A 177 6.94 17.21 -26.04
C PRO A 177 6.11 17.71 -27.22
N SER A 178 4.97 18.35 -26.93
CA SER A 178 3.99 18.75 -27.97
C SER A 178 4.56 19.70 -29.03
N LEU A 179 5.58 20.49 -28.68
CA LEU A 179 6.29 21.39 -29.59
C LEU A 179 7.73 20.94 -29.90
N ALA A 180 8.05 19.67 -29.64
CA ALA A 180 9.34 19.10 -30.03
C ALA A 180 9.31 18.62 -31.49
N SER A 181 10.41 18.87 -32.19
CA SER A 181 10.73 18.35 -33.51
C SER A 181 12.09 17.67 -33.50
N GLU A 182 12.38 16.86 -34.53
CA GLU A 182 13.69 16.24 -34.73
C GLU A 182 14.16 15.42 -33.50
N ILE A 183 13.24 14.68 -32.88
CA ILE A 183 13.59 13.79 -31.77
C ILE A 183 14.51 12.67 -32.26
N THR A 184 15.59 12.45 -31.53
CA THR A 184 16.55 11.36 -31.74
C THR A 184 16.77 10.62 -30.44
N LEU A 185 16.82 9.30 -30.52
CA LEU A 185 16.92 8.38 -29.38
C LEU A 185 18.01 7.35 -29.66
N SER A 186 18.82 7.07 -28.64
CA SER A 186 19.77 5.96 -28.64
C SER A 186 19.56 5.16 -27.34
N PRO A 187 19.10 3.90 -27.41
CA PRO A 187 18.78 3.13 -28.61
C PRO A 187 17.58 3.68 -29.40
N GLU A 188 17.46 3.30 -30.67
CA GLU A 188 16.34 3.71 -31.54
C GLU A 188 15.02 3.09 -31.04
N ALA A 189 13.94 3.86 -31.11
CA ALA A 189 12.61 3.39 -30.76
C ALA A 189 12.11 2.32 -31.73
N ILE A 190 11.52 1.25 -31.20
CA ILE A 190 10.90 0.18 -31.99
C ILE A 190 9.44 0.46 -32.29
N GLN A 191 8.82 1.37 -31.55
CA GLN A 191 7.43 1.72 -31.70
C GLN A 191 7.20 3.18 -31.32
N VAL A 192 6.33 3.84 -32.08
CA VAL A 192 5.79 5.16 -31.75
C VAL A 192 4.28 5.06 -31.70
N SER A 193 3.68 5.57 -30.63
CA SER A 193 2.23 5.53 -30.42
C SER A 193 1.71 6.86 -29.91
N ASN A 194 0.45 7.17 -30.22
CA ASN A 194 -0.26 8.29 -29.60
C ASN A 194 -1.06 7.74 -28.41
N ARG A 195 -0.91 8.33 -27.22
CA ARG A 195 -1.63 7.92 -26.00
C ARG A 195 -2.87 8.82 -25.77
N GLN A 196 -3.63 8.54 -24.71
CA GLN A 196 -4.92 9.21 -24.46
C GLN A 196 -4.81 10.71 -24.22
N ASP A 197 -3.64 11.20 -23.83
CA ASP A 197 -3.30 12.61 -23.66
C ASP A 197 -3.03 13.33 -24.99
N GLY A 198 -3.04 12.62 -26.13
CA GLY A 198 -2.79 13.17 -27.45
C GLY A 198 -1.30 13.34 -27.80
N LEU A 199 -0.39 12.98 -26.89
CA LEU A 199 1.06 13.09 -27.10
C LEU A 199 1.62 11.81 -27.74
N LEU A 200 2.79 11.95 -28.37
CA LEU A 200 3.51 10.82 -28.96
C LEU A 200 4.45 10.21 -27.91
N TYR A 201 4.49 8.89 -27.87
CA TYR A 201 5.33 8.09 -26.99
C TYR A 201 6.17 7.13 -27.82
N HIS A 202 7.49 7.19 -27.60
CA HIS A 202 8.51 6.38 -28.27
C HIS A 202 8.96 5.27 -27.33
N THR A 203 8.64 4.03 -27.66
CA THR A 203 9.00 2.85 -26.86
C THR A 203 10.29 2.24 -27.41
N LEU A 204 11.26 2.05 -26.52
CA LEU A 204 12.57 1.46 -26.83
C LEU A 204 12.52 -0.07 -26.74
N PRO A 205 13.51 -0.78 -27.33
CA PRO A 205 13.63 -2.23 -27.14
C PRO A 205 13.74 -2.60 -25.65
N VAL A 206 13.05 -3.67 -25.26
CA VAL A 206 13.21 -4.27 -23.93
C VAL A 206 14.60 -4.87 -23.81
N GLN A 207 15.25 -4.68 -22.66
CA GLN A 207 16.57 -5.21 -22.38
C GLN A 207 16.65 -5.83 -20.99
N GLU A 208 17.36 -6.96 -20.88
CA GLU A 208 17.87 -7.46 -19.61
C GLU A 208 19.07 -6.59 -19.19
N VAL A 209 19.15 -6.25 -17.91
CA VAL A 209 20.27 -5.50 -17.33
C VAL A 209 20.85 -6.29 -16.16
N PRO A 210 21.98 -6.98 -16.35
CA PRO A 210 22.65 -7.70 -15.27
C PRO A 210 23.06 -6.77 -14.11
N ALA A 211 23.17 -7.33 -12.91
CA ALA A 211 23.63 -6.61 -11.73
C ALA A 211 25.00 -5.94 -11.98
N GLY A 212 25.10 -4.65 -11.65
CA GLY A 212 26.29 -3.82 -11.82
C GLY A 212 26.52 -3.30 -13.25
N GLU A 213 25.77 -3.78 -14.24
CA GLU A 213 25.84 -3.27 -15.60
C GLU A 213 25.05 -1.96 -15.76
N LYS A 214 25.48 -1.15 -16.72
CA LYS A 214 24.88 0.16 -17.00
C LYS A 214 23.94 0.06 -18.19
N TYR A 215 22.71 0.51 -17.99
CA TYR A 215 21.75 0.83 -19.05
C TYR A 215 21.69 2.35 -19.25
N SER A 216 21.62 2.81 -20.50
CA SER A 216 21.56 4.24 -20.81
C SER A 216 20.66 4.55 -21.98
N VAL A 217 19.97 5.70 -21.92
CA VAL A 217 19.18 6.24 -23.02
C VAL A 217 19.61 7.68 -23.28
N GLU A 218 20.08 7.96 -24.48
CA GLU A 218 20.34 9.32 -24.94
C GLU A 218 19.12 9.85 -25.70
N THR A 219 18.70 11.07 -25.35
CA THR A 219 17.56 11.76 -25.96
C THR A 219 17.98 13.17 -26.37
N SER A 220 17.73 13.53 -27.63
CA SER A 220 17.89 14.88 -28.14
C SER A 220 16.68 15.33 -28.95
N TYR A 221 16.27 16.58 -28.80
CA TYR A 221 15.15 17.16 -29.56
C TYR A 221 15.27 18.68 -29.64
N ASN A 222 14.59 19.27 -30.62
CA ASN A 222 14.49 20.72 -30.80
C ASN A 222 13.10 21.21 -30.42
N MET A 223 13.03 22.16 -29.50
CA MET A 223 11.78 22.85 -29.18
C MET A 223 11.50 23.94 -30.21
N ILE A 224 10.27 24.04 -30.71
CA ILE A 224 9.88 25.17 -31.58
C ILE A 224 9.95 26.48 -30.78
N ARG A 225 9.46 26.46 -29.53
CA ARG A 225 9.51 27.55 -28.53
C ARG A 225 9.49 26.96 -27.12
N PRO A 226 9.98 27.68 -26.08
CA PRO A 226 10.00 27.20 -24.70
C PRO A 226 8.59 27.24 -24.09
N GLN A 227 7.78 26.23 -24.38
CA GLN A 227 6.43 26.06 -23.84
C GLN A 227 6.20 24.58 -23.50
N LEU A 228 5.59 24.35 -22.35
CA LEU A 228 5.42 23.02 -21.77
C LEU A 228 4.20 22.29 -22.37
N SER A 229 4.27 20.96 -22.41
CA SER A 229 3.19 20.14 -22.99
C SER A 229 1.89 20.28 -22.20
N ALA A 230 1.95 20.23 -20.87
CA ALA A 230 0.80 20.33 -19.98
C ALA A 230 0.08 21.70 -20.08
N GLU A 231 0.82 22.79 -20.31
CA GLU A 231 0.24 24.11 -20.53
C GLU A 231 -0.62 24.16 -21.80
N LEU A 232 -0.14 23.53 -22.89
CA LEU A 232 -0.86 23.47 -24.16
C LEU A 232 -2.10 22.60 -24.06
N LEU A 233 -1.99 21.44 -23.41
CA LEU A 233 -3.12 20.54 -23.18
C LEU A 233 -4.18 21.20 -22.29
N GLY A 234 -3.77 21.92 -21.23
CA GLY A 234 -4.67 22.65 -20.36
C GLY A 234 -5.40 23.81 -21.05
N ALA A 235 -4.74 24.50 -21.99
CA ALA A 235 -5.35 25.58 -22.76
C ALA A 235 -6.37 25.11 -23.82
N GLN A 236 -6.35 23.82 -24.19
CA GLN A 236 -7.31 23.23 -25.12
C GLN A 236 -8.63 22.82 -24.45
N GLN A 237 -8.68 22.78 -23.11
CA GLN A 237 -9.90 22.57 -22.37
C GLN A 237 -10.76 23.85 -22.38
N PRO A 238 -12.05 23.81 -22.80
CA PRO A 238 -12.91 24.98 -22.70
C PRO A 238 -12.96 25.45 -21.25
N ALA A 239 -12.54 26.70 -21.01
CA ALA A 239 -12.68 27.32 -19.70
C ALA A 239 -14.17 27.33 -19.31
N ILE A 240 -14.54 26.51 -18.33
CA ILE A 240 -15.79 26.71 -17.60
C ILE A 240 -15.60 28.04 -16.87
N PRO A 241 -16.47 29.05 -17.05
CA PRO A 241 -16.32 30.31 -16.34
C PRO A 241 -16.33 30.04 -14.82
N SER A 242 -15.20 30.27 -14.16
CA SER A 242 -15.18 30.39 -12.70
C SER A 242 -15.98 31.64 -12.35
N GLU A 243 -17.17 31.46 -11.79
CA GLU A 243 -17.89 32.55 -11.17
C GLU A 243 -17.03 33.12 -10.04
N THR A 244 -16.59 34.36 -10.23
CA THR A 244 -15.92 35.17 -9.21
C THR A 244 -16.91 35.48 -8.09
N THR A 245 -16.89 34.70 -7.02
CA THR A 245 -17.44 35.14 -5.73
C THR A 245 -16.30 35.71 -4.89
N GLY A 246 -16.45 36.99 -4.54
CA GLY A 246 -15.48 37.73 -3.76
C GLY A 246 -15.21 37.13 -2.38
N ASP A 247 -13.94 37.27 -2.00
CA ASP A 247 -13.33 37.27 -0.67
C ASP A 247 -14.28 37.19 0.54
N VAL A 248 -14.19 36.09 1.31
CA VAL A 248 -14.08 36.10 2.78
C VAL A 248 -13.29 34.87 3.23
N GLY A 249 -12.15 35.08 3.86
CA GLY A 249 -11.65 34.35 5.04
C GLY A 249 -11.41 32.84 4.92
N GLY A 250 -10.15 32.44 5.00
CA GLY A 250 -9.73 31.04 4.93
C GLY A 250 -10.45 30.09 5.89
N GLN A 251 -10.77 28.90 5.39
CA GLN A 251 -10.85 27.67 6.16
C GLN A 251 -10.41 26.50 5.28
N GLU A 252 -9.62 25.63 5.90
CA GLU A 252 -9.12 24.35 5.42
C GLU A 252 -10.21 23.56 4.71
N SER A 253 -9.83 22.85 3.65
CA SER A 253 -10.63 21.88 2.90
C SER A 253 -11.12 20.76 3.83
N GLY A 254 -12.19 21.06 4.55
CA GLY A 254 -12.85 20.20 5.51
C GLY A 254 -13.86 19.29 4.85
N PHE A 255 -13.67 17.99 5.06
CA PHE A 255 -14.65 16.92 4.92
C PHE A 255 -16.09 17.42 5.20
N ASN A 256 -16.93 17.46 4.16
CA ASN A 256 -18.29 17.97 4.26
C ASN A 256 -19.20 16.95 4.95
N TRP A 257 -19.12 16.92 6.29
CA TRP A 257 -19.88 16.01 7.16
C TRP A 257 -21.40 16.17 7.00
N GLN A 258 -21.89 17.30 6.46
CA GLN A 258 -23.31 17.51 6.23
C GLN A 258 -23.85 16.59 5.12
N ILE A 259 -23.04 16.28 4.10
CA ILE A 259 -23.39 15.30 3.07
C ILE A 259 -23.47 13.90 3.67
N VAL A 260 -22.52 13.56 4.55
CA VAL A 260 -22.50 12.28 5.26
C VAL A 260 -23.70 12.15 6.21
N ALA A 261 -24.03 13.21 6.94
CA ALA A 261 -25.18 13.28 7.85
C ALA A 261 -26.51 13.17 7.09
N ALA A 262 -26.62 13.82 5.92
CA ALA A 262 -27.81 13.70 5.07
C ALA A 262 -27.97 12.28 4.50
N ALA A 263 -26.88 11.67 4.05
CA ALA A 263 -26.90 10.30 3.53
C ALA A 263 -27.26 9.26 4.60
N THR A 264 -26.73 9.42 5.82
CA THR A 264 -27.08 8.54 6.96
C THR A 264 -28.52 8.73 7.42
N ALA A 265 -29.01 9.97 7.50
CA ALA A 265 -30.40 10.25 7.84
C ALA A 265 -31.37 9.64 6.81
N PHE A 266 -31.04 9.74 5.52
CA PHE A 266 -31.83 9.14 4.44
C PHE A 266 -31.83 7.61 4.50
N GLY A 267 -30.66 6.98 4.73
CA GLY A 267 -30.56 5.53 4.90
C GLY A 267 -31.39 5.00 6.08
N LEU A 268 -31.38 5.70 7.22
CA LEU A 268 -32.19 5.36 8.38
C LEU A 268 -33.70 5.52 8.12
N ALA A 269 -34.10 6.56 7.38
CA ALA A 269 -35.49 6.76 6.98
C ALA A 269 -36.00 5.63 6.06
N LEU A 270 -35.18 5.17 5.12
CA LEU A 270 -35.50 4.04 4.24
C LEU A 270 -35.62 2.73 5.02
N ALA A 271 -34.70 2.48 5.96
CA ALA A 271 -34.75 1.29 6.81
C ALA A 271 -35.99 1.28 7.71
N ALA A 272 -36.33 2.42 8.32
CA ALA A 272 -37.55 2.57 9.12
C ALA A 272 -38.82 2.39 8.27
N GLY A 273 -38.85 2.95 7.05
CA GLY A 273 -39.94 2.76 6.09
C GLY A 273 -40.12 1.30 5.69
N ALA A 274 -39.03 0.60 5.38
CA ALA A 274 -39.06 -0.83 5.06
C ALA A 274 -39.55 -1.68 6.24
N TRP A 275 -39.10 -1.39 7.46
CA TRP A 275 -39.51 -2.09 8.67
C TRP A 275 -41.01 -1.90 8.98
N LEU A 276 -41.51 -0.66 8.85
CA LEU A 276 -42.94 -0.36 9.02
C LEU A 276 -43.81 -1.03 7.96
N LEU A 277 -43.36 -1.09 6.69
CA LEU A 277 -44.08 -1.77 5.61
C LEU A 277 -44.11 -3.29 5.80
N LEU A 278 -43.02 -3.89 6.27
CA LEU A 278 -42.96 -5.31 6.59
C LEU A 278 -43.85 -5.66 7.81
N GLY A 279 -43.85 -4.82 8.85
CA GLY A 279 -44.75 -4.94 10.01
C GLY A 279 -46.24 -4.83 9.63
N TYR A 280 -46.58 -3.90 8.73
CA TYR A 280 -47.96 -3.75 8.24
C TYR A 280 -48.43 -4.96 7.42
N ARG A 281 -47.53 -5.61 6.67
CA ARG A 281 -47.85 -6.84 5.92
C ARG A 281 -48.06 -8.05 6.82
N GLN A 282 -47.40 -8.10 7.97
CA GLN A 282 -47.54 -9.19 8.93
C GLN A 282 -48.86 -9.08 9.72
N SER A 283 -49.32 -7.85 10.02
CA SER A 283 -50.59 -7.59 10.71
C SER A 283 -51.83 -7.98 9.88
N ARG A 284 -51.80 -7.80 8.54
CA ARG A 284 -52.92 -8.21 7.67
C ARG A 284 -53.09 -9.71 7.47
N ARG A 285 -52.16 -10.55 7.95
CA ARG A 285 -52.30 -12.03 7.91
C ARG A 285 -53.08 -12.61 9.10
N ARG A 286 -53.51 -11.80 10.07
CA ARG A 286 -54.29 -12.25 11.24
C ARG A 286 -55.77 -11.84 11.24
N ILE A 287 -56.40 -11.71 10.07
CA ILE A 287 -57.88 -11.69 9.98
C ILE A 287 -58.32 -12.78 9.00
N SER A 288 -58.18 -14.04 9.43
CA SER A 288 -58.92 -15.15 8.82
C SER A 288 -60.28 -15.24 9.49
N LYS A 289 -61.33 -14.77 8.80
CA LYS A 289 -62.72 -14.89 9.27
C LYS A 289 -63.12 -16.37 9.39
N PRO A 290 -63.94 -16.76 10.39
CA PRO A 290 -64.38 -18.14 10.55
C PRO A 290 -65.30 -18.58 9.41
N ARG A 291 -65.06 -19.80 8.96
CA ARG A 291 -65.67 -20.50 7.82
C ARG A 291 -67.11 -20.91 8.11
N PRO A 292 -68.12 -20.54 7.29
CA PRO A 292 -69.41 -21.19 7.33
C PRO A 292 -69.37 -22.49 6.50
N VAL A 293 -69.85 -23.56 7.12
CA VAL A 293 -70.08 -24.87 6.50
C VAL A 293 -71.40 -24.82 5.71
N ARG A 294 -71.39 -25.13 4.41
CA ARG A 294 -72.52 -25.87 3.77
C ARG A 294 -72.23 -26.42 2.35
N ARG A 295 -72.34 -27.75 2.28
CA ARG A 295 -72.87 -28.67 1.26
C ARG A 295 -72.75 -28.35 -0.26
N SER A 296 -71.99 -29.25 -0.90
CA SER A 296 -72.15 -29.87 -2.23
C SER A 296 -73.29 -29.42 -3.17
N ARG A 297 -72.94 -29.11 -4.43
CA ARG A 297 -73.52 -29.75 -5.62
C ARG A 297 -72.68 -29.48 -6.88
N ALA A 298 -72.59 -30.49 -7.74
CA ALA A 298 -71.80 -30.60 -8.96
C ALA A 298 -72.18 -29.62 -10.09
N LYS A 299 -71.22 -29.32 -10.98
CA LYS A 299 -71.25 -29.67 -12.42
C LYS A 299 -69.96 -29.26 -13.17
N ARG A 300 -69.64 -30.07 -14.19
CA ARG A 300 -68.66 -29.98 -15.30
C ARG A 300 -68.48 -28.53 -15.83
N ALA A 301 -67.36 -28.11 -16.43
CA ALA A 301 -66.59 -28.74 -17.51
C ALA A 301 -65.24 -28.02 -17.76
N SER A 302 -64.29 -28.75 -18.37
CA SER A 302 -63.18 -28.35 -19.28
C SER A 302 -62.37 -27.09 -18.96
N SER A 303 -61.03 -27.07 -18.95
CA SER A 303 -60.06 -27.72 -19.82
C SER A 303 -58.65 -27.35 -19.33
N SER A 304 -57.67 -28.19 -19.68
CA SER A 304 -56.21 -27.90 -19.78
C SER A 304 -55.54 -27.10 -18.67
N THR A 305 -54.61 -27.73 -17.95
CA THR A 305 -53.18 -27.40 -18.03
C THR A 305 -52.39 -28.28 -17.06
N SER A 306 -51.21 -28.70 -17.55
CA SER A 306 -50.16 -29.48 -16.92
C SER A 306 -49.99 -29.27 -15.42
N ARG A 307 -49.83 -30.39 -14.71
CA ARG A 307 -49.28 -30.48 -13.36
C ARG A 307 -47.95 -29.73 -13.26
N SER A 308 -47.97 -28.54 -12.67
CA SER A 308 -46.79 -27.97 -12.01
C SER A 308 -46.85 -28.44 -10.56
N SER A 309 -46.03 -29.43 -10.24
CA SER A 309 -45.72 -29.79 -8.87
C SER A 309 -45.09 -28.58 -8.19
N THR A 310 -45.75 -28.04 -7.17
CA THR A 310 -45.21 -27.04 -6.24
C THR A 310 -44.05 -27.65 -5.45
N GLY A 311 -42.89 -27.81 -6.10
CA GLY A 311 -41.63 -28.19 -5.48
C GLY A 311 -41.01 -26.96 -4.83
N LYS A 312 -40.60 -27.08 -3.58
CA LYS A 312 -39.77 -26.07 -2.91
C LYS A 312 -38.58 -25.72 -3.80
N ALA A 313 -38.29 -24.43 -3.96
CA ALA A 313 -37.12 -23.97 -4.70
C ALA A 313 -35.85 -24.65 -4.14
N LYS A 314 -35.13 -25.38 -4.98
CA LYS A 314 -33.81 -25.93 -4.67
C LYS A 314 -32.76 -24.93 -5.14
N PHE A 315 -31.65 -24.83 -4.42
CA PHE A 315 -30.51 -23.97 -4.75
C PHE A 315 -29.25 -24.82 -4.91
N CYS A 316 -28.31 -24.36 -5.72
CA CYS A 316 -27.00 -24.98 -5.88
C CYS A 316 -26.23 -24.90 -4.55
N HIS A 317 -25.58 -26.00 -4.16
CA HIS A 317 -24.80 -26.04 -2.92
C HIS A 317 -23.44 -25.36 -3.01
N GLU A 318 -22.92 -25.19 -4.23
CA GLU A 318 -21.62 -24.53 -4.46
C GLU A 318 -21.80 -23.02 -4.68
N CYS A 319 -22.67 -22.59 -5.61
CA CYS A 319 -22.77 -21.17 -5.97
C CYS A 319 -24.06 -20.47 -5.49
N GLY A 320 -24.98 -21.17 -4.82
CA GLY A 320 -26.22 -20.59 -4.29
C GLY A 320 -27.30 -20.25 -5.33
N GLN A 321 -27.04 -20.43 -6.63
CA GLN A 321 -28.00 -20.14 -7.70
C GLN A 321 -29.25 -21.04 -7.61
N GLN A 322 -30.43 -20.47 -7.87
CA GLN A 322 -31.69 -21.23 -7.89
C GLN A 322 -31.71 -22.23 -9.04
N LEU A 323 -32.04 -23.49 -8.73
CA LEU A 323 -32.12 -24.58 -9.70
C LEU A 323 -33.53 -24.67 -10.28
N THR A 324 -33.63 -24.93 -11.59
CA THR A 324 -34.92 -25.22 -12.22
C THR A 324 -35.26 -26.71 -12.06
N PRO A 325 -36.56 -27.08 -11.92
CA PRO A 325 -36.95 -28.48 -11.81
C PRO A 325 -36.48 -29.29 -13.03
N GLY A 326 -35.64 -30.31 -12.79
CA GLY A 326 -35.09 -31.19 -13.83
C GLY A 326 -33.63 -30.94 -14.22
N ASP A 327 -32.98 -29.91 -13.66
CA ASP A 327 -31.54 -29.67 -13.90
C ASP A 327 -30.68 -30.78 -13.27
N LYS A 328 -29.84 -31.45 -14.09
CA LYS A 328 -28.82 -32.41 -13.62
C LYS A 328 -27.52 -31.71 -13.18
N PHE A 329 -27.24 -30.54 -13.76
CA PHE A 329 -26.07 -29.71 -13.49
C PHE A 329 -26.51 -28.25 -13.31
N CYS A 330 -25.80 -27.50 -12.47
CA CYS A 330 -26.02 -26.07 -12.31
C CYS A 330 -25.61 -25.33 -13.59
N ARG A 331 -26.49 -24.49 -14.12
CA ARG A 331 -26.21 -23.70 -15.34
C ARG A 331 -25.20 -22.57 -15.12
N ASN A 332 -24.95 -22.18 -13.87
CA ASN A 332 -24.02 -21.11 -13.53
C ASN A 332 -22.60 -21.63 -13.32
N CYS A 333 -22.42 -22.72 -12.57
CA CYS A 333 -21.10 -23.22 -12.18
C CYS A 333 -20.79 -24.65 -12.65
N GLY A 334 -21.71 -25.32 -13.34
CA GLY A 334 -21.51 -26.68 -13.86
C GLY A 334 -21.61 -27.81 -12.84
N THR A 335 -21.69 -27.52 -11.54
CA THR A 335 -21.73 -28.56 -10.49
C THR A 335 -22.95 -29.46 -10.60
N ALA A 336 -22.77 -30.78 -10.45
CA ALA A 336 -23.84 -31.77 -10.45
C ALA A 336 -24.83 -31.57 -9.28
N VAL A 337 -26.13 -31.67 -9.57
CA VAL A 337 -27.17 -31.53 -8.55
C VAL A 337 -27.32 -32.86 -7.80
N LYS A 338 -27.01 -32.86 -6.48
CA LYS A 338 -27.20 -34.04 -5.63
C LYS A 338 -28.69 -34.38 -5.50
N GLY A 339 -29.09 -35.56 -5.98
CA GLY A 339 -30.46 -36.06 -5.94
C GLY A 339 -31.35 -35.69 -7.15
N ALA A 340 -30.74 -35.61 -8.34
CA ALA A 340 -31.44 -35.51 -9.63
C ALA A 340 -31.97 -36.86 -10.12
#